data_AF-A0A9E2UA21-F1
#
_entry.id   AF-A0A9E2UA21-F1
#
_cell.length_a   1.000
_cell.length_b   1.000
_cell.length_c   1.000
_cell.angle_alpha   90.00
_cell.angle_beta   90.00
_cell.angle_gamma   90.00
#
_symmetry.space_group_name_H-M   'P 1'
#
loop_
_entity.id
_entity.type
_entity.pdbx_description
1 polymer ?
#
loop_
_entity_poly.entity_id
_entity_poly.type
_entity_poly.pdbx_seq_one_letter_code
_entity_poly.pdbx_strand_id
1 'polypeptide(L)'
;VNTAGDRPWSQYYCCMLGGNPVYVRKYPVATKRALRAVLKATDLCATDPAAAARRIVDRGFTPRYDYALQTLSEVSYDKWREYDPEDTMRFYALRLHDTGLIKTIPTKIIAENTDWRFFNELKRELKA
;
A
#
# COMPACT_ATOMS: atom_id res chain seq x y z
N VAL A 1 3.98 17.99 -8.83
CA VAL A 1 2.89 17.28 -8.14
C VAL A 1 3.53 16.39 -7.08
N ASN A 2 3.30 16.69 -5.81
CA ASN A 2 3.63 15.80 -4.71
C ASN A 2 2.41 14.89 -4.46
N THR A 3 2.51 13.62 -4.80
CA THR A 3 1.38 12.68 -4.67
C THR A 3 1.02 12.35 -3.22
N ALA A 4 1.92 12.62 -2.26
CA ALA A 4 1.64 12.42 -0.83
C ALA A 4 0.89 13.60 -0.20
N GLY A 5 1.09 14.83 -0.69
CA GLY A 5 0.47 16.04 -0.14
C GLY A 5 -0.68 16.60 -0.98
N ASP A 6 -0.52 16.60 -2.31
CA ASP A 6 -1.43 17.32 -3.20
C ASP A 6 -2.73 16.53 -3.46
N ARG A 7 -3.86 17.23 -3.38
CA ARG A 7 -5.13 16.68 -3.85
C ARG A 7 -5.15 16.61 -5.39
N PRO A 8 -5.81 15.60 -5.99
CA PRO A 8 -6.57 14.54 -5.31
C PRO A 8 -5.73 13.34 -4.84
N TRP A 9 -4.44 13.24 -5.17
CA TRP A 9 -3.60 12.06 -4.91
C TRP A 9 -3.43 11.70 -3.44
N SER A 10 -3.32 12.70 -2.56
CA SER A 10 -3.13 12.52 -1.11
C SER A 10 -4.32 11.88 -0.36
N GLN A 11 -5.34 11.41 -1.08
CA GLN A 11 -6.47 10.65 -0.53
C GLN A 11 -6.38 9.16 -0.84
N TYR A 12 -5.34 8.73 -1.54
CA TYR A 12 -5.20 7.38 -2.09
C TYR A 12 -3.88 6.75 -1.67
N TYR A 13 -3.85 5.42 -1.55
CA TYR A 13 -2.60 4.73 -1.24
C TYR A 13 -1.55 4.94 -2.33
N CYS A 14 -0.31 5.14 -1.92
CA CYS A 14 0.83 5.19 -2.85
C CYS A 14 1.18 3.81 -3.44
N CYS A 15 0.93 2.74 -2.67
CA CYS A 15 1.27 1.37 -3.02
C CYS A 15 0.18 0.41 -2.53
N MET A 16 -0.05 -0.68 -3.27
CA MET A 16 -0.94 -1.78 -2.90
C MET A 16 -0.16 -3.10 -2.89
N LEU A 17 -0.56 -4.02 -2.01
CA LEU A 17 0.00 -5.37 -1.98
C LEU A 17 -0.60 -6.23 -3.10
N GLY A 18 0.25 -6.66 -4.03
CA GLY A 18 -0.09 -7.67 -5.03
C GLY A 18 0.23 -9.09 -4.54
N GLY A 19 -0.59 -10.07 -4.91
CA GLY A 19 -0.36 -11.48 -4.60
C GLY A 19 -0.75 -12.38 -5.77
N ASN A 20 -0.01 -13.48 -5.98
CA ASN A 20 -0.37 -14.45 -7.01
C ASN A 20 -1.70 -15.13 -6.62
N PRO A 21 -2.72 -15.13 -7.50
CA PRO A 21 -4.06 -15.62 -7.15
C PRO A 21 -4.08 -17.13 -6.85
N VAL A 22 -3.20 -17.92 -7.47
CA VAL A 22 -3.04 -19.36 -7.18
C VAL A 22 -2.48 -19.55 -5.78
N TYR A 23 -1.47 -18.77 -5.40
CA TYR A 23 -0.87 -18.83 -4.06
C TYR A 23 -1.88 -18.40 -2.98
N VAL A 24 -2.56 -17.27 -3.19
CA VAL A 24 -3.52 -16.72 -2.22
C VAL A 24 -4.65 -17.72 -1.92
N ARG A 25 -5.18 -18.39 -2.96
CA ARG A 25 -6.20 -19.43 -2.79
C ARG A 25 -5.67 -20.67 -2.09
N LYS A 26 -4.45 -21.11 -2.41
CA LYS A 26 -3.86 -22.33 -1.84
C LYS A 26 -3.39 -22.13 -0.38
N TYR A 27 -2.95 -20.94 -0.01
CA TYR A 27 -2.36 -20.64 1.29
C TYR A 27 -2.96 -19.38 1.95
N PRO A 28 -4.27 -19.37 2.27
CA PRO A 28 -4.95 -18.19 2.79
C PRO A 28 -4.43 -17.74 4.17
N VAL A 29 -4.10 -18.69 5.06
CA VAL A 29 -3.56 -18.37 6.39
C VAL A 29 -2.17 -17.74 6.29
N ALA A 30 -1.30 -18.27 5.43
CA ALA A 30 0.03 -17.71 5.20
C ALA A 30 -0.07 -16.31 4.58
N THR A 31 -0.98 -16.14 3.61
CA THR A 31 -1.27 -14.84 2.97
C THR A 31 -1.68 -13.79 4.00
N LYS A 32 -2.64 -14.12 4.89
CA LYS A 32 -3.08 -13.20 5.95
C LYS A 32 -1.95 -12.86 6.92
N ARG A 33 -1.11 -13.84 7.29
CA ARG A 33 0.05 -13.60 8.17
C ARG A 33 1.07 -12.67 7.53
N ALA A 34 1.36 -12.85 6.24
CA ALA A 34 2.25 -11.97 5.50
C ALA A 34 1.69 -10.54 5.42
N LEU A 35 0.41 -10.39 5.05
CA LEU A 35 -0.25 -9.09 5.03
C LEU A 35 -0.22 -8.41 6.40
N ARG A 36 -0.52 -9.14 7.48
CA ARG A 36 -0.43 -8.63 8.87
C ARG A 36 0.98 -8.11 9.19
N ALA A 37 2.02 -8.83 8.78
CA ALA A 37 3.39 -8.42 9.04
C ALA A 37 3.72 -7.11 8.32
N VAL A 38 3.27 -6.95 7.07
CA VAL A 38 3.46 -5.69 6.32
C VAL A 38 2.72 -4.52 6.97
N LEU A 39 1.46 -4.70 7.37
CA LEU A 39 0.68 -3.64 8.03
C LEU A 39 1.26 -3.22 9.39
N LYS A 40 1.86 -4.16 10.14
CA LYS A 40 2.62 -3.80 11.35
C LYS A 40 3.91 -3.05 11.02
N ALA A 41 4.57 -3.39 9.92
CA ALA A 41 5.76 -2.67 9.47
C ALA A 41 5.41 -1.24 9.03
N THR A 42 4.24 -1.02 8.41
CA THR A 42 3.78 0.34 8.09
C THR A 42 3.54 1.16 9.36
N ASP A 43 2.91 0.58 10.39
CA ASP A 43 2.75 1.24 11.70
C ASP A 43 4.11 1.61 12.32
N LEU A 44 5.13 0.74 12.19
CA LEU A 44 6.50 1.04 12.65
C LEU A 44 7.14 2.19 11.86
N CYS A 45 7.00 2.21 10.53
CA CYS A 45 7.52 3.29 9.68
C CYS A 45 6.90 4.63 10.06
N ALA A 46 5.60 4.67 10.34
CA ALA A 46 4.91 5.88 10.78
C ALA A 46 5.37 6.37 12.17
N THR A 47 5.68 5.44 13.08
CA THR A 47 6.06 5.79 14.47
C THR A 47 7.51 6.28 14.59
N ASP A 48 8.45 5.68 13.86
CA ASP A 48 9.86 6.07 13.88
C ASP A 48 10.48 6.01 12.46
N PRO A 49 10.21 7.04 11.62
CA PRO A 49 10.76 7.13 10.28
C PRO A 49 12.29 7.11 10.26
N ALA A 50 12.94 7.68 11.29
CA ALA A 50 14.39 7.74 11.38
C ALA A 50 15.04 6.37 11.60
N ALA A 51 14.45 5.53 12.47
CA ALA A 51 14.93 4.17 12.65
C ALA A 51 14.58 3.27 11.45
N ALA A 52 13.42 3.48 10.81
CA ALA A 52 13.10 2.80 9.56
C ALA A 52 14.13 3.15 8.47
N ALA A 53 14.51 4.42 8.33
CA ALA A 53 15.50 4.88 7.36
C ALA A 53 16.88 4.28 7.62
N ARG A 54 17.31 4.23 8.89
CA ARG A 54 18.57 3.59 9.27
C ARG A 54 18.58 2.11 8.87
N ARG A 55 17.49 1.38 9.15
CA ARG A 55 17.36 -0.03 8.76
C ARG A 55 17.43 -0.25 7.25
N ILE A 56 16.94 0.68 6.44
CA ILE A 56 17.04 0.62 4.97
C ILE A 56 18.51 0.73 4.54
N VAL A 57 19.26 1.66 5.14
CA VAL A 57 20.69 1.88 4.83
C VAL A 57 21.55 0.72 5.34
N ASP A 58 21.34 0.27 6.57
CA ASP A 58 22.10 -0.83 7.19
C ASP A 58 21.96 -2.14 6.41
N ARG A 59 20.81 -2.34 5.75
CA ARG A 59 20.58 -3.51 4.88
C ARG A 59 21.07 -3.33 3.45
N GLY A 60 21.68 -2.19 3.13
CA GLY A 60 22.27 -1.93 1.81
C GLY A 60 21.26 -1.64 0.70
N PHE A 61 20.01 -1.32 1.01
CA PHE A 61 19.02 -0.97 -0.03
C PHE A 61 19.32 0.37 -0.70
N THR A 62 19.92 1.30 0.04
CA THR A 62 20.44 2.56 -0.48
C THR A 62 21.52 3.11 0.45
N PRO A 63 22.56 3.78 -0.06
CA PRO A 63 23.51 4.51 0.78
C PRO A 63 22.99 5.88 1.25
N ARG A 64 21.84 6.35 0.74
CA ARG A 64 21.31 7.71 0.96
C ARG A 64 20.33 7.76 2.14
N TYR A 65 20.85 7.94 3.35
CA TYR A 65 20.05 8.08 4.56
C TYR A 65 19.08 9.27 4.50
N ASP A 66 19.55 10.40 3.99
CA ASP A 66 18.77 11.63 3.84
C ASP A 66 17.50 11.42 3.02
N TYR A 67 17.62 10.78 1.86
CA TYR A 67 16.46 10.46 1.01
C TYR A 67 15.58 9.35 1.57
N ALA A 68 16.15 8.36 2.26
CA ALA A 68 15.36 7.34 2.93
C ALA A 68 14.50 7.95 4.04
N LEU A 69 15.09 8.85 4.85
CA LEU A 69 14.38 9.56 5.91
C LEU A 69 13.30 10.46 5.33
N GLN A 70 13.61 11.25 4.30
CA GLN A 70 12.63 12.09 3.64
C GLN A 70 11.42 11.27 3.17
N THR A 71 11.68 10.19 2.43
CA THR A 71 10.64 9.30 1.90
C THR A 71 9.77 8.73 3.01
N LEU A 72 10.38 8.19 4.07
CA LEU A 72 9.65 7.58 5.18
C LEU A 72 8.88 8.60 6.03
N SER A 73 9.27 9.88 6.00
CA SER A 73 8.59 10.97 6.69
C SER A 73 7.41 11.53 5.87
N GLU A 74 7.52 11.50 4.54
CA GLU A 74 6.49 12.05 3.66
C GLU A 74 5.40 11.05 3.29
N VAL A 75 5.71 9.75 3.23
CA VAL A 75 4.72 8.70 2.92
C VAL A 75 3.79 8.48 4.12
N SER A 76 2.49 8.58 3.89
CA SER A 76 1.45 8.43 4.92
C SER A 76 1.18 6.96 5.29
N TYR A 77 2.15 6.32 5.94
CA TYR A 77 2.08 4.90 6.34
C TYR A 77 1.00 4.60 7.40
N ASP A 78 0.54 5.61 8.14
CA ASP A 78 -0.51 5.51 9.16
C ASP A 78 -1.92 5.39 8.56
N LYS A 79 -2.10 5.72 7.27
CA LYS A 79 -3.43 5.84 6.63
C LYS A 79 -4.06 4.54 6.16
N TRP A 80 -3.41 3.39 6.38
CA TRP A 80 -3.93 2.10 5.91
C TRP A 80 -5.27 1.73 6.56
N ARG A 81 -5.62 2.31 7.71
CA ARG A 81 -6.94 2.12 8.33
C ARG A 81 -7.99 3.07 7.73
N GLU A 82 -7.62 4.33 7.48
CA GLU A 82 -8.53 5.37 7.01
C GLU A 82 -8.94 5.27 5.53
N TYR A 83 -8.00 5.06 4.60
CA TYR A 83 -8.36 5.11 3.18
C TYR A 83 -9.15 3.87 2.72
N ASP A 84 -9.86 4.05 1.60
CA ASP A 84 -10.55 2.99 0.88
C ASP A 84 -9.63 2.37 -0.19
N PRO A 85 -9.28 1.07 -0.07
CA PRO A 85 -8.43 0.41 -1.06
C PRO A 85 -9.11 0.23 -2.42
N GLU A 86 -10.44 0.06 -2.44
CA GLU A 86 -11.18 -0.08 -3.69
C GLU A 86 -11.26 1.26 -4.42
N ASP A 87 -11.51 2.36 -3.69
CA ASP A 87 -11.52 3.69 -4.30
C ASP A 87 -10.13 4.09 -4.82
N THR A 88 -9.06 3.66 -4.13
CA THR A 88 -7.69 3.79 -4.63
C THR A 88 -7.52 3.08 -5.98
N MET A 89 -7.96 1.82 -6.08
CA MET A 89 -7.88 1.07 -7.35
C MET A 89 -8.69 1.75 -8.45
N ARG A 90 -9.89 2.26 -8.14
CA ARG A 90 -10.75 2.99 -9.07
C ARG A 90 -10.08 4.26 -9.58
N PHE A 91 -9.53 5.07 -8.68
CA PHE A 91 -8.89 6.35 -8.97
C PHE A 91 -7.74 6.23 -9.97
N TYR A 92 -6.84 5.28 -9.74
CA TYR A 92 -5.68 5.06 -10.61
C TYR A 92 -6.07 4.34 -11.90
N ALA A 93 -6.95 3.34 -11.85
CA ALA A 93 -7.41 2.65 -13.06
C ALA A 93 -8.12 3.62 -14.02
N LEU A 94 -8.92 4.56 -13.52
CA LEU A 94 -9.58 5.56 -14.36
C LEU A 94 -8.56 6.44 -15.10
N ARG A 95 -7.54 6.95 -14.40
CA ARG A 95 -6.48 7.78 -15.02
C ARG A 95 -5.68 7.03 -16.08
N LEU A 96 -5.36 5.75 -15.82
CA LEU A 96 -4.68 4.90 -16.79
C LEU A 96 -5.57 4.62 -18.00
N HIS A 97 -6.87 4.44 -17.81
CA HIS A 97 -7.83 4.20 -18.89
C HIS A 97 -8.03 5.46 -19.76
N ASP A 98 -8.22 6.62 -19.13
CA ASP A 98 -8.48 7.89 -19.83
C ASP A 98 -7.28 8.37 -20.66
N THR A 99 -6.07 8.00 -20.26
CA THR A 99 -4.84 8.25 -21.03
C THR A 99 -4.56 7.19 -22.09
N GLY A 100 -5.37 6.13 -22.17
CA GLY A 100 -5.19 5.03 -23.11
C GLY A 100 -4.07 4.05 -22.75
N LEU A 101 -3.45 4.17 -21.56
CA LEU A 101 -2.44 3.23 -21.07
C LEU A 101 -3.01 1.83 -20.81
N ILE A 102 -4.30 1.75 -20.46
CA ILE A 102 -5.04 0.49 -20.36
C ILE A 102 -6.35 0.57 -21.13
N LYS A 103 -6.78 -0.57 -21.69
CA LYS A 103 -8.09 -0.70 -22.36
C LYS A 103 -9.18 -1.22 -21.43
N THR A 104 -8.79 -1.81 -20.30
CA THR A 104 -9.73 -2.42 -19.35
C THR A 104 -10.37 -1.36 -18.49
N ILE A 105 -11.69 -1.38 -18.38
CA ILE A 105 -12.43 -0.44 -17.52
C ILE A 105 -12.17 -0.69 -16.02
N PRO A 106 -12.19 0.34 -15.16
CA PRO A 106 -11.86 0.23 -13.73
C PRO A 106 -12.68 -0.82 -12.97
N THR A 107 -13.99 -0.90 -13.25
CA THR A 107 -14.91 -1.84 -12.58
C THR A 107 -14.53 -3.30 -12.83
N LYS A 108 -14.09 -3.63 -14.04
CA LYS A 108 -13.62 -4.98 -14.38
C LYS A 108 -12.32 -5.34 -13.65
N ILE A 109 -11.37 -4.40 -13.56
CA ILE A 109 -10.13 -4.60 -12.80
C ILE A 109 -10.44 -4.93 -11.35
N ILE A 110 -11.29 -4.12 -10.71
CA ILE A 110 -11.67 -4.30 -9.31
C ILE A 110 -12.34 -5.66 -9.10
N ALA A 111 -13.35 -5.98 -9.91
CA ALA A 111 -14.12 -7.22 -9.76
C ALA A 111 -13.27 -8.49 -9.93
N GLU A 112 -12.29 -8.48 -10.84
CA GLU A 112 -11.53 -9.69 -11.19
C GLU A 112 -10.18 -9.81 -10.47
N ASN A 113 -9.61 -8.70 -9.98
CA ASN A 113 -8.21 -8.65 -9.53
C ASN A 113 -8.03 -8.12 -8.10
N THR A 114 -9.10 -7.96 -7.33
CA THR A 114 -9.00 -7.54 -5.93
C THR A 114 -9.60 -8.57 -4.97
N ASP A 115 -8.99 -8.71 -3.79
CA ASP A 115 -9.49 -9.56 -2.71
C ASP A 115 -9.27 -8.84 -1.37
N TRP A 116 -10.32 -8.16 -0.91
CA TRP A 116 -10.28 -7.35 0.31
C TRP A 116 -10.53 -8.14 1.59
N ARG A 117 -10.79 -9.46 1.54
CA ARG A 117 -11.18 -10.25 2.71
C ARG A 117 -10.13 -10.19 3.81
N PHE A 118 -8.87 -10.48 3.45
CA PHE A 118 -7.76 -10.49 4.41
C PHE A 118 -7.49 -9.11 5.01
N PHE A 119 -7.55 -8.06 4.18
CA PHE A 119 -7.30 -6.69 4.59
C PHE A 119 -8.39 -6.19 5.55
N ASN A 120 -9.66 -6.44 5.21
CA ASN A 120 -10.81 -6.05 6.04
C ASN A 120 -10.85 -6.82 7.36
N GLU A 121 -10.50 -8.11 7.36
CA GLU A 121 -10.32 -8.87 8.60
C GLU A 121 -9.22 -8.27 9.48
N LEU A 122 -8.07 -7.92 8.91
CA LEU A 122 -6.96 -7.34 9.66
C LEU A 122 -7.26 -5.93 10.18
N LYS A 123 -8.00 -5.09 9.44
CA LYS A 123 -8.51 -3.81 9.95
C LYS A 123 -9.32 -3.98 11.23
N ARG A 124 -10.13 -5.04 11.33
CA ARG A 124 -10.93 -5.35 12.54
C ARG A 124 -10.08 -5.91 13.68
N GLU A 125 -9.09 -6.74 13.38
CA GLU A 125 -8.23 -7.40 14.36
C GLU A 125 -7.17 -6.46 14.96
N LEU A 126 -6.57 -5.59 14.14
CA LEU A 126 -5.50 -4.68 14.52
C LEU A 126 -6.08 -3.31 14.88
N LYS A 127 -6.69 -3.23 16.07
CA LYS A 127 -7.15 -1.95 16.62
C LYS A 127 -5.96 -1.01 16.85
N ALA A 128 -6.22 0.29 16.67
CA ALA A 128 -5.29 1.37 16.99
C ALA A 128 -5.07 1.45 18.51
#